data_AF-A0A7W4AC83-F1
#
_entry.id   AF-A0A7W4AC83-F1
#
_cell.length_a   1.000
_cell.length_b   1.000
_cell.length_c   1.000
_cell.angle_alpha   90.00
_cell.angle_beta   90.00
_cell.angle_gamma   90.00
#
_symmetry.space_group_name_H-M   'P 1'
#
loop_
_entity.id
_entity.type
_entity.pdbx_description
1 polymer ?
#
loop_
_entity_poly.entity_id
_entity_poly.type
_entity_poly.pdbx_seq_one_letter_code
_entity_poly.pdbx_strand_id
1 'polypeptide(L)' 'MPKIKPQFYTADEVAEALCCSKQTLYNKLSENRQAKACHSLPPYIKQGGKTLFPISEFHHWIETQPLIRSGEVHY' A
#
# COMPACT_ATOMS: atom_id res chain seq x y z
N MET A 1 18.37 -7.00 23.80
CA MET A 1 16.94 -6.66 23.69
C MET A 1 16.44 -7.11 22.32
N PRO A 2 15.38 -7.92 22.22
CA PRO A 2 14.81 -8.26 20.93
C PRO A 2 14.29 -6.96 20.28
N LYS A 3 14.78 -6.65 19.08
CA LYS A 3 14.23 -5.54 18.27
C LYS A 3 12.80 -5.92 17.91
N ILE A 4 11.81 -5.24 18.47
CA ILE A 4 10.41 -5.40 18.08
C ILE A 4 10.33 -5.02 16.60
N LYS A 5 9.97 -5.98 15.75
CA LYS A 5 9.77 -5.68 14.33
C LYS A 5 8.56 -4.74 14.21
N PRO A 6 8.64 -3.66 13.43
CA PRO A 6 7.49 -2.82 13.17
C PRO A 6 6.37 -3.68 12.58
N GLN A 7 5.13 -3.46 13.02
CA GLN A 7 3.95 -4.19 12.51
C GLN A 7 3.27 -3.47 11.35
N PHE A 8 3.62 -2.20 11.12
CA PHE A 8 3.02 -1.35 10.12
C PHE A 8 4.09 -0.61 9.32
N TYR A 9 3.83 -0.43 8.03
CA TYR A 9 4.49 0.58 7.22
C TYR A 9 3.79 1.94 7.39
N THR A 10 4.59 2.98 7.28
CA THR A 10 4.16 4.36 7.13
C THR A 10 3.72 4.64 5.69
N ALA A 11 3.02 5.76 5.50
CA ALA A 11 2.65 6.20 4.15
C ALA A 11 3.86 6.53 3.26
N ASP A 12 5.00 6.93 3.85
CA ASP A 12 6.23 7.18 3.09
C ASP A 12 6.80 5.86 2.55
N GLU A 13 6.94 4.84 3.41
CA GLU A 13 7.45 3.51 3.01
C GLU A 13 6.54 2.84 1.95
N VAL A 14 5.22 2.97 2.10
CA VAL A 14 4.28 2.44 1.09
C VAL A 14 4.34 3.24 -0.21
N ALA A 15 4.45 4.57 -0.15
CA ALA A 15 4.56 5.39 -1.35
C ALA A 15 5.83 5.03 -2.14
N GLU A 16 6.95 4.82 -1.43
CA GLU A 16 8.20 4.32 -2.01
C GLU A 16 8.02 2.94 -2.65
N ALA A 17 7.42 1.98 -1.93
CA ALA A 17 7.16 0.63 -2.46
C ALA A 17 6.23 0.62 -3.69
N LEU A 18 5.31 1.58 -3.79
CA LEU A 18 4.40 1.75 -4.93
C LEU A 18 4.98 2.65 -6.03
N CYS A 19 6.25 3.08 -5.91
CA CYS A 19 6.91 4.02 -6.82
C CYS A 19 6.05 5.26 -7.12
N CYS A 20 5.42 5.84 -6.09
CA CYS A 20 4.58 7.04 -6.22
C CYS A 20 4.88 8.06 -5.13
N SER A 21 4.42 9.31 -5.31
CA SER A 21 4.53 10.30 -4.25
C SER A 21 3.54 10.02 -3.12
N LYS A 22 3.90 10.40 -1.89
CA LYS A 22 2.98 10.34 -0.75
C LYS A 22 1.68 11.13 -1.00
N GLN A 23 1.76 12.26 -1.69
CA GLN A 23 0.57 13.03 -2.08
C GLN A 23 -0.32 12.23 -3.02
N THR A 24 0.25 11.55 -4.01
CA THR A 24 -0.49 10.67 -4.93
C THR A 24 -1.19 9.54 -4.18
N LEU A 25 -0.51 8.91 -3.22
CA LEU A 25 -1.10 7.88 -2.36
C LEU A 25 -2.32 8.43 -1.60
N TYR A 26 -2.20 9.61 -0.97
CA TYR A 26 -3.32 10.23 -0.26
C TYR A 26 -4.47 10.66 -1.17
N ASN A 27 -4.18 11.14 -2.39
CA ASN A 27 -5.21 11.49 -3.36
C ASN A 27 -6.03 10.24 -3.73
N LYS A 28 -5.37 9.12 -4.06
CA LYS A 28 -6.06 7.86 -4.34
C LYS A 28 -6.93 7.38 -3.16
N LEU A 29 -6.39 7.43 -1.94
CA LEU A 29 -7.15 7.09 -0.72
C LEU A 29 -8.38 7.99 -0.55
N SER A 30 -8.23 9.29 -0.82
CA SER A 30 -9.31 10.27 -0.71
C SER A 30 -10.38 10.07 -1.78
N GLU A 31 -9.98 9.79 -3.01
CA GLU A 31 -10.88 9.52 -4.14
C GLU A 31 -11.71 8.24 -3.91
N ASN A 32 -11.08 7.17 -3.43
CA ASN A 32 -11.80 5.94 -3.05
C ASN A 32 -12.81 6.20 -1.92
N ARG A 33 -12.41 6.95 -0.88
CA ARG A 33 -13.32 7.31 0.23
C ARG A 33 -14.53 8.12 -0.24
N GLN A 34 -14.33 8.98 -1.24
CA GLN A 34 -15.39 9.79 -1.84
C GLN A 34 -16.17 9.03 -2.93
N ALA A 35 -15.90 7.74 -3.13
CA ALA A 35 -16.45 6.91 -4.22
C ALA A 35 -16.29 7.54 -5.62
N LYS A 36 -15.27 8.39 -5.81
CA LYS A 36 -14.96 9.05 -7.09
C LYS A 36 -14.18 8.14 -8.03
N ALA A 37 -13.45 7.20 -7.46
CA ALA A 37 -12.64 6.23 -8.18
C ALA A 37 -12.60 4.91 -7.41
N CYS A 38 -12.13 3.85 -8.08
CA CYS A 38 -11.89 2.54 -7.48
C CYS A 38 -10.42 2.16 -7.70
N HIS A 39 -9.50 2.90 -7.08
CA HIS A 39 -8.07 2.59 -7.14
C HIS A 39 -7.78 1.33 -6.36
N SER A 40 -6.97 0.43 -6.93
CA SER A 40 -6.37 -0.66 -6.15
C SER A 40 -5.38 -0.05 -5.15
N LEU A 41 -5.63 -0.23 -3.86
CA LEU A 41 -4.81 0.27 -2.76
C LEU A 41 -4.58 -0.83 -1.74
N PRO A 42 -3.41 -0.89 -1.09
CA PRO A 42 -3.15 -1.87 -0.06
C PRO A 42 -4.07 -1.64 1.16
N PRO A 43 -4.33 -2.69 1.96
CA PRO A 43 -5.04 -2.55 3.22
C PRO A 43 -4.37 -1.52 4.14
N TYR A 44 -5.19 -0.66 4.75
CA TYR A 44 -4.72 0.39 5.63
C TYR A 44 -5.69 0.63 6.79
N ILE A 45 -5.15 1.13 7.88
CA ILE A 45 -5.91 1.62 9.03
C ILE A 45 -5.61 3.08 9.29
N LYS A 46 -6.58 3.78 9.88
CA LYS A 46 -6.38 5.14 10.41
C LYS A 46 -6.35 5.09 11.92
N GLN A 47 -5.21 5.44 12.52
CA GLN A 47 -5.03 5.45 13.97
C GLN A 47 -4.31 6.74 14.39
N GLY A 48 -4.92 7.51 15.30
CA GLY A 48 -4.33 8.74 15.82
C GLY A 48 -3.97 9.77 14.74
N GLY A 49 -4.80 9.90 13.69
CA GLY A 49 -4.54 10.79 12.55
C GLY A 49 -3.48 10.29 11.56
N LYS A 50 -2.84 9.14 11.82
CA LYS A 50 -1.87 8.51 10.92
C LYS A 50 -2.56 7.46 10.06
N THR A 51 -2.09 7.33 8.82
CA THR A 51 -2.44 6.21 7.94
C THR A 51 -1.31 5.19 8.04
N LEU A 52 -1.65 3.98 8.47
CA LEU A 52 -0.72 2.89 8.71
C LEU A 52 -1.13 1.69 7.87
N PHE A 53 -0.16 0.93 7.38
CA PHE A 53 -0.38 -0.20 6.49
C PHE A 53 0.15 -1.47 7.16
N PRO A 54 -0.69 -2.44 7.55
CA PRO A 54 -0.22 -3.67 8.19
C PRO A 54 0.75 -4.40 7.27
N ILE A 55 1.97 -4.70 7.76
CA ILE A 55 3.04 -5.22 6.89
C ILE A 55 2.63 -6.53 6.23
N SER A 56 2.08 -7.48 6.97
CA SER A 56 1.66 -8.78 6.43
C SER A 56 0.59 -8.66 5.35
N GLU A 57 -0.38 -7.78 5.55
CA GLU A 57 -1.47 -7.57 4.59
C GLU A 57 -0.99 -6.81 3.36
N PHE A 58 -0.08 -5.85 3.53
CA PHE A 58 0.55 -5.13 2.42
C PHE A 58 1.30 -6.08 1.48
N HIS A 59 2.17 -6.94 2.03
CA HIS A 59 2.92 -7.92 1.22
C HIS A 59 1.99 -8.90 0.51
N HIS A 60 0.98 -9.43 1.21
CA HIS A 60 -0.01 -10.30 0.58
C HIS A 60 -0.76 -9.59 -0.56
N TRP A 61 -1.17 -8.33 -0.36
CA TRP A 61 -1.83 -7.54 -1.38
C TRP A 61 -0.92 -7.31 -2.60
N ILE A 62 0.36 -7.02 -2.40
CA ILE A 62 1.36 -6.87 -3.46
C ILE A 62 1.41 -8.14 -4.34
N GLU A 63 1.50 -9.32 -3.73
CA GLU A 63 1.54 -10.62 -4.45
C GLU A 63 0.28 -10.90 -5.28
N THR A 64 -0.85 -10.29 -4.92
CA THR A 64 -2.12 -10.41 -5.66
C THR A 64 -2.27 -9.40 -6.79
N GLN A 65 -1.39 -8.39 -6.90
CA GLN A 65 -1.50 -7.39 -7.95
C GLN A 65 -1.11 -7.96 -9.32
N PRO A 66 -1.89 -7.69 -10.37
CA PRO A 66 -1.68 -8.29 -11.69
C PRO A 66 -0.33 -7.94 -12.34
N LEU A 67 0.32 -6.85 -11.90
CA LEU A 67 1.58 -6.36 -12.46
C LEU A 67 2.83 -7.15 -12.00
N ILE A 68 2.74 -7.98 -10.95
CA ILE A 68 3.88 -8.77 -10.46
C ILE A 68 3.90 -10.18 -11.05
N ARG A 69 2.83 -10.59 -11.75
CA ARG A 69 2.77 -11.87 -12.48
C ARG A 69 3.23 -11.81 -13.94
N SER A 70 3.78 -10.68 -14.40
CA SER A 70 4.41 -10.58 -15.73
C SER A 70 5.81 -11.22 -15.74
N GLY A 71 5.89 -12.50 -15.36
CA GLY A 71 7.01 -13.39 -15.61
C GLY A 71 6.76 -14.35 -16.77
N GLU A 72 5.61 -14.27 -17.46
CA GLU A 72 5.41 -14.99 -18.72
C GLU A 72 5.86 -14.13 -19.89
N VAL A 73 7.18 -14.14 -20.12
CA VAL A 73 7.76 -13.84 -21.43
C VAL A 73 7.37 -14.98 -22.35
N HIS A 74 6.26 -14.83 -23.06
CA HIS A 74 6.00 -15.68 -24.22
C HIS A 74 7.00 -15.28 -25.31
N TYR A 75 7.99 -16.14 -25.54
CA TYR A 75 8.88 -16.11 -26.70
C TYR A 75 8.10 -16.34 -28.00
#